data_AF-A0ABD0QQ58-F1
#
_entry.id   AF-A0ABD0QQ58-F1
#
_cell.length_a   1.000
_cell.length_b   1.000
_cell.length_c   1.000
_cell.angle_alpha   90.00
_cell.angle_beta   90.00
_cell.angle_gamma   90.00
#
_symmetry.space_group_name_H-M   'P 1'
#
loop_
_entity.id
_entity.type
_entity.pdbx_description
1 polymer ?
#
loop_
_entity_poly.entity_id
_entity_poly.type
_entity_poly.pdbx_seq_one_letter_code
_entity_poly.pdbx_strand_id
1 'polypeptide(L)'
;LFDGLLVGDQTYACQSFLMTPYPDPETKPQHDFNMALSQTRLKIDTTFAILKARFNCLHDLRVSPERASQIVGACVILHNIATIRKERVPNEYDLQPDDIDPFTQDHPAGRAVRDAITAEYFT
;
A
#
# COMPACT_ATOMS: atom_id res chain seq x y z
N LEU A 1 -0.31 5.02 21.88
CA LEU A 1 0.42 4.64 20.65
C LEU A 1 -0.06 3.26 20.25
N PHE A 2 -0.17 2.96 18.96
CA PHE A 2 -0.49 1.62 18.50
C PHE A 2 0.80 0.80 18.45
N ASP A 3 0.82 -0.37 19.08
CA ASP A 3 1.92 -1.33 18.92
C ASP A 3 1.70 -2.07 17.60
N GLY A 4 2.44 -1.69 16.56
CA GLY A 4 2.29 -2.27 15.23
C GLY A 4 3.39 -1.84 14.27
N LEU A 5 3.59 -2.66 13.23
CA LEU A 5 4.50 -2.39 12.13
C LEU A 5 3.72 -1.82 10.95
N LEU A 6 4.35 -0.91 10.20
CA LEU A 6 3.82 -0.45 8.93
C LEU A 6 4.07 -1.52 7.87
N VAL A 7 3.15 -1.60 6.90
CA VAL A 7 3.27 -2.47 5.73
C VAL A 7 3.49 -1.59 4.52
N GLY A 8 4.60 -1.82 3.82
CA GLY A 8 4.97 -1.15 2.60
C GLY A 8 4.92 -2.09 1.40
N ASP A 9 4.92 -1.49 0.22
CA ASP A 9 5.19 -2.19 -1.03
C ASP A 9 6.71 -2.37 -1.26
N GLN A 10 7.07 -2.90 -2.42
CA GLN A 10 8.46 -3.09 -2.83
C GLN A 10 9.21 -1.78 -3.12
N THR A 11 8.52 -0.64 -3.14
CA THR A 11 9.13 0.67 -3.43
C THR A 11 9.81 1.25 -2.21
N TYR A 12 9.39 0.85 -1.01
CA TYR A 12 10.02 1.28 0.23
C TYR A 12 11.15 0.32 0.64
N ALA A 13 12.18 0.87 1.28
CA ALA A 13 13.18 0.05 1.96
C ALA A 13 12.56 -0.59 3.20
N CYS A 14 12.90 -1.86 3.45
CA CYS A 14 12.56 -2.50 4.71
C CYS A 14 13.27 -1.78 5.87
N GLN A 15 12.50 -1.36 6.87
CA GLN A 15 12.96 -0.70 8.10
C GLN A 15 12.51 -1.50 9.32
N SER A 16 13.08 -1.21 10.48
CA SER A 16 12.65 -1.86 11.74
C SER A 16 11.17 -1.63 12.08
N PHE A 17 10.54 -0.62 11.49
CA PHE A 17 9.13 -0.26 11.66
C PHE A 17 8.28 -0.42 10.38
N LEU A 18 8.88 -0.78 9.23
CA LEU A 18 8.22 -0.87 7.93
C LEU A 18 8.61 -2.16 7.22
N MET A 19 7.67 -3.09 7.13
CA MET A 19 7.85 -4.38 6.49
C MET A 19 7.50 -4.30 5.00
N THR A 20 8.42 -4.74 4.16
CA THR A 20 8.28 -4.77 2.70
C THR A 20 8.57 -6.18 2.18
N PRO A 21 8.03 -6.57 1.01
CA PRO A 21 8.23 -7.90 0.46
C PRO A 21 9.71 -8.25 0.33
N TYR A 22 10.05 -9.53 0.44
CA TYR A 22 11.33 -10.05 -0.05
C TYR A 22 11.42 -9.78 -1.57
N PRO A 23 12.48 -9.10 -2.05
CA PRO A 23 12.66 -8.87 -3.49
C PRO A 23 12.81 -10.19 -4.25
N ASP A 24 13.61 -11.09 -3.69
CA ASP A 24 13.91 -12.42 -4.24
C ASP A 24 13.63 -13.48 -3.17
N PRO A 25 12.36 -13.93 -3.01
CA PRO A 25 12.03 -15.00 -2.08
C PRO A 25 12.56 -16.35 -2.61
N GLU A 26 13.41 -17.01 -1.84
CA GLU A 26 14.01 -18.30 -2.17
C GLU A 26 13.37 -19.47 -1.40
N THR A 27 12.76 -19.17 -0.24
CA THR A 27 12.21 -20.18 0.66
C THR A 27 10.70 -20.08 0.76
N LYS A 28 10.03 -21.21 1.06
CA LYS A 28 8.58 -21.25 1.27
C LYS A 28 8.09 -20.22 2.30
N PRO A 29 8.71 -20.07 3.49
CA PRO A 29 8.34 -19.03 4.44
C PRO A 29 8.39 -17.61 3.87
N GLN A 30 9.40 -17.29 3.05
CA GLN A 30 9.50 -15.97 2.41
C GLN A 30 8.38 -15.74 1.38
N HIS A 31 8.00 -16.78 0.62
CA HIS A 31 6.85 -16.71 -0.28
C HIS A 31 5.54 -16.52 0.48
N ASP A 32 5.33 -17.24 1.57
CA ASP A 32 4.12 -17.13 2.38
C ASP A 32 4.04 -15.76 3.08
N PHE A 33 5.17 -15.23 3.53
CA PHE A 33 5.28 -13.86 4.05
C PHE A 33 4.86 -12.84 2.98
N ASN A 34 5.44 -12.91 1.77
CA ASN A 34 5.09 -12.00 0.67
C ASN A 34 3.61 -12.10 0.30
N MET A 35 3.04 -13.31 0.32
CA MET A 35 1.61 -13.52 0.07
C MET A 35 0.74 -12.87 1.14
N ALA A 36 1.06 -13.06 2.42
CA ALA A 36 0.33 -12.44 3.52
C ALA A 36 0.43 -10.90 3.49
N LEU A 37 1.61 -10.38 3.17
CA LEU A 37 1.83 -8.94 3.02
C LEU A 37 0.98 -8.37 1.87
N SER A 38 0.97 -9.05 0.72
CA SER A 38 0.14 -8.69 -0.44
C SER A 38 -1.36 -8.70 -0.11
N GLN A 39 -1.85 -9.74 0.57
CA GLN A 39 -3.24 -9.82 1.02
C GLN A 39 -3.62 -8.71 1.99
N THR A 40 -2.71 -8.33 2.88
CA THR A 40 -2.90 -7.23 3.82
C THR A 40 -3.03 -5.89 3.08
N ARG A 41 -2.21 -5.70 2.03
CA ARG A 41 -2.21 -4.50 1.20
C ARG A 41 -3.40 -4.41 0.24
N LEU A 42 -3.96 -5.54 -0.17
CA LEU A 42 -5.06 -5.59 -1.14
C LEU A 42 -6.20 -4.62 -0.79
N LYS A 43 -6.56 -4.50 0.49
CA LYS A 43 -7.61 -3.57 0.94
C LYS A 43 -7.26 -2.10 0.65
N ILE A 44 -6.03 -1.68 0.95
CA ILE A 44 -5.63 -0.29 0.73
C ILE A 44 -5.41 -0.01 -0.75
N ASP A 45 -4.85 -0.97 -1.49
CA ASP A 45 -4.64 -0.87 -2.94
C ASP A 45 -5.99 -0.72 -3.68
N THR A 46 -6.98 -1.58 -3.38
CA THR A 46 -8.36 -1.48 -3.85
C THR A 46 -9.01 -0.14 -3.47
N THR A 47 -8.77 0.36 -2.25
CA THR A 47 -9.32 1.64 -1.82
C THR A 47 -8.79 2.80 -2.65
N PHE A 48 -7.48 2.84 -2.91
CA PHE A 48 -6.88 3.87 -3.76
C PHE A 48 -7.35 3.75 -5.21
N ALA A 49 -7.49 2.53 -5.72
CA ALA A 49 -8.04 2.29 -7.04
C ALA A 49 -9.46 2.87 -7.16
N ILE A 50 -10.37 2.51 -6.25
CA ILE A 50 -11.74 3.05 -6.22
C ILE A 50 -11.76 4.58 -6.11
N LEU A 51 -10.87 5.18 -5.31
CA LEU A 51 -10.78 6.63 -5.19
C LEU A 51 -10.35 7.30 -6.50
N LYS A 52 -9.31 6.78 -7.17
CA LYS A 52 -8.85 7.29 -8.48
C LYS A 52 -9.92 7.13 -9.55
N ALA A 53 -10.60 5.98 -9.61
CA ALA A 53 -11.70 5.73 -10.53
C ALA A 53 -12.91 6.63 -10.28
N ARG A 54 -13.19 6.97 -9.01
CA ARG A 54 -14.29 7.90 -8.66
C ARG A 54 -13.94 9.35 -8.98
N PHE A 55 -12.71 9.74 -8.69
CA PHE A 55 -12.26 11.12 -8.76
C PHE A 55 -11.07 11.23 -9.70
N ASN A 56 -11.35 11.49 -10.97
CA ASN A 56 -10.34 11.58 -12.03
C ASN A 56 -9.24 12.63 -11.73
N CYS A 57 -9.50 13.61 -10.85
CA CYS A 57 -8.50 14.56 -10.41
C CYS A 57 -7.32 13.93 -9.65
N LEU A 58 -7.48 12.70 -9.11
CA LEU A 58 -6.42 12.00 -8.39
C LEU A 58 -5.39 11.31 -9.31
N HIS A 59 -5.61 11.28 -10.62
CA HIS A 59 -4.66 10.69 -11.57
C HIS A 59 -3.43 11.56 -11.82
N ASP A 60 -3.60 12.88 -11.93
CA ASP A 60 -2.49 13.82 -12.18
C ASP A 60 -2.78 15.14 -11.44
N LEU A 61 -2.28 15.24 -10.20
CA LEU A 61 -2.39 16.43 -9.37
C LEU A 61 -1.21 17.38 -9.60
N ARG A 62 -1.43 18.41 -10.42
CA ARG A 62 -0.43 19.46 -10.69
C ARG A 62 -0.53 20.63 -9.71
N VAL A 63 -0.49 20.31 -8.43
CA VAL A 63 -0.57 21.28 -7.32
C VAL A 63 0.52 21.01 -6.29
N SER A 64 0.72 21.92 -5.34
CA SER A 64 1.67 21.69 -4.25
C SER A 64 1.27 20.48 -3.39
N PRO A 65 2.21 19.79 -2.72
CA PRO A 65 1.91 18.65 -1.85
C PRO A 65 0.88 18.97 -0.76
N GLU A 66 0.94 20.18 -0.19
CA GLU A 66 -0.01 20.64 0.82
C GLU A 66 -1.41 20.70 0.24
N ARG A 67 -1.56 21.23 -0.99
CA ARG A 67 -2.85 21.31 -1.66
C ARG A 67 -3.32 19.95 -2.14
N ALA A 68 -2.43 19.08 -2.61
CA ALA A 68 -2.73 17.70 -2.98
C ALA A 68 -3.32 16.93 -1.78
N SER A 69 -2.72 17.07 -0.59
CA SER A 69 -3.23 16.39 0.63
C SER A 69 -4.65 16.85 0.99
N GLN A 70 -4.96 18.14 0.84
CA GLN A 70 -6.31 18.67 1.05
C GLN A 70 -7.32 18.12 0.03
N ILE A 71 -6.92 18.02 -1.25
CA ILE A 71 -7.77 17.44 -2.30
C ILE A 71 -8.06 15.98 -2.01
N VAL A 72 -7.02 15.19 -1.67
CA VAL A 72 -7.18 13.77 -1.29
C VAL A 72 -8.13 13.63 -0.09
N GLY A 73 -7.97 14.45 0.95
CA GLY A 73 -8.86 14.47 2.10
C GLY A 73 -10.32 14.76 1.73
N ALA A 74 -10.56 15.74 0.85
CA ALA A 74 -11.89 16.05 0.36
C ALA A 74 -12.49 14.89 -0.45
N CYS A 75 -11.71 14.24 -1.32
CA CYS A 75 -12.12 13.05 -2.07
C CYS A 75 -12.54 11.90 -1.14
N VAL A 76 -11.80 11.65 -0.06
CA VAL A 76 -12.16 10.62 0.94
C VAL A 76 -13.47 10.95 1.64
N ILE A 77 -13.69 12.20 2.04
CA ILE A 77 -14.96 12.64 2.65
C ILE A 77 -16.12 12.43 1.68
N LEU A 78 -15.96 12.85 0.42
CA LEU A 78 -16.97 12.67 -0.62
C LEU A 78 -17.24 11.20 -0.92
N HIS A 79 -16.20 10.35 -0.93
CA HIS A 79 -16.34 8.91 -1.05
C HIS A 79 -17.20 8.33 0.09
N ASN A 80 -16.94 8.73 1.34
CA ASN A 80 -17.72 8.26 2.48
C ASN A 80 -19.19 8.66 2.36
N ILE A 81 -19.47 9.89 1.91
CA ILE A 81 -20.85 10.35 1.64
C ILE A 81 -21.51 9.48 0.56
N ALA A 82 -20.82 9.21 -0.54
CA ALA A 82 -21.31 8.35 -1.62
C ALA A 82 -21.62 6.92 -1.13
N THR A 83 -20.74 6.36 -0.28
CA THR A 83 -20.92 5.04 0.34
C THR A 83 -22.15 5.01 1.25
N ILE A 84 -22.35 6.03 2.10
CA ILE A 84 -23.56 6.16 2.95
C ILE A 84 -24.82 6.24 2.10
N ARG A 85 -24.75 6.94 0.95
CA ARG A 85 -25.85 7.07 -0.02
C ARG A 85 -26.05 5.82 -0.88
N LYS A 86 -25.22 4.79 -0.72
CA LYS A 86 -25.24 3.56 -1.53
C LYS A 86 -25.12 3.83 -3.03
N GLU A 87 -24.35 4.85 -3.39
CA GLU A 87 -24.02 5.11 -4.80
C GLU A 87 -23.21 3.94 -5.36
N ARG A 88 -23.30 3.74 -6.68
CA ARG A 88 -22.53 2.70 -7.38
C ARG A 88 -21.04 2.91 -7.14
N VAL A 89 -20.33 1.83 -6.80
CA VAL A 89 -18.87 1.81 -6.73
C VAL A 89 -18.31 1.79 -8.16
N PRO A 90 -17.38 2.70 -8.51
CA PRO A 90 -16.71 2.68 -9.80
C PRO A 90 -15.96 1.38 -10.04
N ASN A 91 -15.77 1.05 -11.32
CA ASN A 91 -14.94 -0.08 -11.70
C ASN A 91 -13.47 0.27 -11.48
N GLU A 92 -12.75 -0.52 -10.69
CA GLU A 92 -11.33 -0.31 -10.39
C GLU A 92 -10.39 -0.91 -11.43
N TYR A 93 -10.89 -1.82 -12.28
CA TYR A 93 -10.09 -2.54 -13.29
C TYR A 93 -9.66 -1.70 -14.50
N ASP A 94 -10.18 -0.47 -14.62
CA ASP A 94 -9.89 0.43 -15.76
C ASP A 94 -8.69 1.36 -15.51
N LEU A 95 -8.01 1.20 -14.37
CA LEU A 95 -6.87 2.04 -13.99
C LEU A 95 -5.57 1.47 -14.53
N GLN A 96 -4.73 2.35 -15.10
CA GLN A 96 -3.35 2.00 -15.42
C GLN A 96 -2.59 1.75 -14.11
N PRO A 97 -1.68 0.75 -14.06
CA PRO A 97 -0.74 0.60 -12.96
C PRO A 97 0.04 1.91 -12.76
N ASP A 98 0.32 2.26 -11.50
CA ASP A 98 1.21 3.39 -11.23
C ASP A 98 2.64 3.06 -11.70
N ASP A 99 3.31 4.04 -12.32
CA ASP A 99 4.74 3.94 -12.64
C ASP A 99 5.54 3.96 -11.34
N ILE A 100 6.06 2.80 -10.97
CA ILE A 100 6.82 2.60 -9.74
C ILE A 100 8.32 2.63 -10.05
N ASP A 101 9.07 3.54 -9.42
CA ASP A 101 10.54 3.57 -9.49
C ASP A 101 11.12 2.41 -8.66
N PRO A 102 11.84 1.45 -9.28
CA PRO A 102 12.24 0.23 -8.61
C PRO A 102 13.67 0.35 -8.06
N PHE A 103 13.88 1.00 -6.91
CA PHE A 103 14.94 0.59 -5.97
C PHE A 103 14.98 1.43 -4.69
N THR A 104 14.75 0.79 -3.53
CA THR A 104 15.24 1.34 -2.26
C THR A 104 15.97 0.26 -1.49
N GLN A 105 17.24 0.50 -1.14
CA GLN A 105 18.07 -0.49 -0.45
C GLN A 105 17.58 -0.71 0.99
N ASP A 106 17.25 -1.95 1.33
CA ASP A 106 16.81 -2.34 2.67
C ASP A 106 17.84 -1.96 3.76
N HIS A 107 17.33 -1.47 4.90
CA HIS A 107 18.13 -1.25 6.08
C HIS A 107 18.46 -2.59 6.76
N PRO A 108 19.72 -2.85 7.20
CA PRO A 108 20.09 -4.12 7.83
C PRO A 108 19.20 -4.52 9.01
N ALA A 109 18.80 -3.55 9.84
CA ALA A 109 17.88 -3.80 10.94
C ALA A 109 16.46 -4.18 10.49
N GLY A 110 15.99 -3.64 9.36
CA GLY A 110 14.68 -4.00 8.79
C GLY A 110 14.66 -5.44 8.31
N ARG A 111 15.72 -5.86 7.60
CA ARG A 111 15.89 -7.26 7.18
C ARG A 111 15.84 -8.23 8.36
N ALA A 112 16.61 -7.95 9.41
CA ALA A 112 16.63 -8.80 10.60
C ALA A 112 15.25 -8.95 11.26
N VAL A 113 14.47 -7.86 11.33
CA VAL A 113 13.08 -7.90 11.85
C VAL A 113 12.17 -8.72 10.94
N ARG A 114 12.25 -8.51 9.61
CA ARG A 114 11.48 -9.28 8.63
C ARG A 114 11.80 -10.77 8.69
N ASP A 115 13.08 -11.12 8.75
CA ASP A 115 13.55 -12.50 8.82
C ASP A 115 13.09 -13.18 10.11
N ALA A 116 13.15 -12.47 11.25
CA ALA A 116 12.64 -12.97 12.53
C ALA A 116 11.13 -13.24 12.48
N ILE A 117 10.33 -12.29 11.97
CA ILE A 117 8.88 -12.47 11.79
C ILE A 117 8.60 -13.64 10.84
N THR A 118 9.37 -13.75 9.76
CA THR A 118 9.20 -14.81 8.77
C THR A 118 9.47 -16.18 9.41
N ALA A 119 10.54 -16.32 10.17
CA ALA A 119 10.90 -17.57 10.83
C ALA A 119 9.93 -17.94 11.98
N GLU A 120 9.34 -16.95 12.65
CA GLU A 120 8.43 -17.17 13.77
C GLU A 120 7.01 -17.54 13.33
N TYR A 121 6.51 -16.91 12.25
CA TYR A 121 5.09 -16.99 11.87
C TYR A 121 4.82 -17.74 10.56
N PHE A 122 5.85 -18.07 9.77
CA PHE A 122 5.70 -18.70 8.46
C PHE A 122 6.59 -19.96 8.38
N THR A 123 6.00 -21.12 8.03
CA THR A 123 6.65 -22.44 7.97
C THR A 123 6.45 -23.14 6.63
#